data_AF-A0A645FSN3-F1
#
_entry.id   AF-A0A645FSN3-F1
#
_cell.length_a   1.000
_cell.length_b   1.000
_cell.length_c   1.000
_cell.angle_alpha   90.00
_cell.angle_beta   90.00
_cell.angle_gamma   90.00
#
_symmetry.space_group_name_H-M   'P 1'
#
loop_
_entity.id
_entity.type
_entity.pdbx_description
1 polymer ?
#
loop_
_entity_poly.entity_id
_entity_poly.type
_entity_poly.pdbx_seq_one_letter_code
_entity_poly.pdbx_strand_id
1 'polypeptide(L)'
;MIDPESLDTGNFIVVREASKDIIRELADEILSNSGMAESCELAAKWKDALEMEGLFSDADEICRKIQSAGCRKNIFTIRQWIKNEDRIIPQDKEDLKYIAIATEDAVLAEKLDEVYEAGKNVQRAHIRAGQALSERLKQQVAEKLTASGIDPYNIWDPITLYIEGIGNVKILKVIDKGSIICVDALNVNRIIEES
;
A
#
# COMPACT_ATOMS: atom_id res chain seq x y z
N MET A 1 -2.03 -5.15 -7.94
CA MET A 1 -1.27 -4.47 -9.01
C MET A 1 -1.82 -5.03 -10.31
N ILE A 2 -2.34 -4.18 -11.20
CA ILE A 2 -2.79 -4.61 -12.53
C ILE A 2 -1.52 -4.78 -13.35
N ASP A 3 -1.36 -5.94 -14.00
CA ASP A 3 -0.29 -6.15 -14.96
C ASP A 3 -0.64 -5.35 -16.23
N PRO A 4 0.20 -4.39 -16.67
CA PRO A 4 -0.06 -3.65 -17.91
C PRO A 4 -0.23 -4.58 -19.12
N GLU A 5 0.38 -5.76 -19.11
CA GLU A 5 0.24 -6.73 -20.19
C GLU A 5 -1.17 -7.32 -20.27
N SER A 6 -1.89 -7.42 -19.15
CA SER A 6 -3.25 -7.97 -19.08
C SER A 6 -4.35 -6.98 -19.44
N LEU A 7 -4.01 -5.75 -19.82
CA LEU A 7 -4.98 -4.75 -20.30
C LEU A 7 -5.21 -4.89 -21.79
N ASP A 8 -6.47 -5.03 -22.19
CA ASP A 8 -6.90 -5.10 -23.58
C ASP A 8 -7.84 -3.94 -23.96
N THR A 9 -7.90 -3.62 -25.24
CA THR A 9 -8.84 -2.64 -25.78
C THR A 9 -10.27 -3.01 -25.40
N GLY A 10 -11.03 -2.02 -24.91
CA GLY A 10 -12.37 -2.20 -24.37
C GLY A 10 -12.41 -2.50 -22.86
N ASN A 11 -11.28 -2.74 -22.19
CA ASN A 11 -11.24 -2.81 -20.74
C ASN A 11 -11.53 -1.45 -20.10
N PHE A 12 -12.09 -1.48 -18.90
CA PHE A 12 -12.32 -0.29 -18.08
C PHE A 12 -11.34 -0.24 -16.92
N ILE A 13 -10.72 0.92 -16.73
CA ILE A 13 -9.85 1.22 -15.59
C ILE A 13 -10.64 2.13 -14.65
N VAL A 14 -10.77 1.69 -13.40
CA VAL A 14 -11.46 2.43 -12.35
C VAL A 14 -10.41 3.07 -11.46
N VAL A 15 -10.28 4.38 -11.54
CA VAL A 15 -9.35 5.18 -10.74
C VAL A 15 -10.13 5.86 -9.63
N ARG A 16 -9.75 5.58 -8.39
CA ARG A 16 -10.27 6.31 -7.23
C ARG A 16 -9.41 7.53 -6.96
N GLU A 17 -10.05 8.68 -6.78
CA GLU A 17 -9.35 9.86 -6.28
C GLU A 17 -9.15 9.68 -4.77
N ALA A 18 -7.93 9.28 -4.41
CA ALA A 18 -7.34 9.09 -3.07
C ALA A 18 -8.31 8.90 -1.89
N SER A 19 -8.30 7.68 -1.33
CA SER A 19 -8.95 7.40 -0.05
C SER A 19 -8.25 6.24 0.66
N LYS A 20 -6.95 6.42 0.98
CA LYS A 20 -6.17 5.43 1.75
C LYS A 20 -6.87 5.06 3.06
N ASP A 21 -7.59 6.01 3.64
CA ASP A 21 -8.33 5.88 4.89
C ASP A 21 -9.39 4.78 4.82
N ILE A 22 -10.08 4.62 3.69
CA ILE A 22 -11.14 3.61 3.54
C ILE A 22 -10.60 2.19 3.66
N ILE A 23 -9.38 1.94 3.15
CA ILE A 23 -8.77 0.61 3.29
C ILE A 23 -8.38 0.37 4.76
N ARG A 24 -7.93 1.39 5.48
CA ARG A 24 -7.61 1.29 6.92
C ARG A 24 -8.89 1.02 7.73
N GLU A 25 -9.93 1.82 7.52
CA GLU A 25 -11.24 1.66 8.19
C GLU A 25 -11.82 0.25 7.97
N LEU A 26 -11.84 -0.23 6.72
CA LEU A 26 -12.31 -1.59 6.42
C LEU A 26 -11.41 -2.67 7.03
N ALA A 27 -10.09 -2.44 7.10
CA ALA A 27 -9.18 -3.37 7.74
C ALA A 27 -9.42 -3.45 9.26
N ASP A 28 -9.65 -2.32 9.90
CA ASP A 28 -9.97 -2.23 11.33
C ASP A 28 -11.30 -2.90 11.66
N GLU A 29 -12.32 -2.74 10.80
CA GLU A 29 -13.59 -3.48 10.91
C GLU A 29 -13.36 -5.00 10.79
N ILE A 30 -12.56 -5.44 9.82
CA ILE A 30 -12.24 -6.87 9.62
C ILE A 30 -11.53 -7.45 10.85
N LEU A 31 -10.56 -6.71 11.42
CA LEU A 31 -9.84 -7.13 12.62
C LEU A 31 -10.75 -7.16 13.84
N SER A 32 -11.58 -6.14 14.03
CA SER A 32 -12.53 -6.06 15.14
C SER A 32 -13.53 -7.22 15.12
N ASN A 33 -14.12 -7.50 13.95
CA ASN A 33 -15.05 -8.61 13.75
C ASN A 33 -14.40 -9.99 13.95
N SER A 34 -13.07 -10.06 13.82
CA SER A 34 -12.29 -11.29 14.02
C SER A 34 -11.74 -11.43 15.45
N GLY A 35 -12.07 -10.52 16.37
CA GLY A 35 -11.54 -10.51 17.74
C GLY A 35 -10.06 -10.12 17.83
N MET A 36 -9.53 -9.44 16.81
CA MET A 36 -8.11 -9.10 16.66
C MET A 36 -7.86 -7.59 16.68
N ALA A 37 -8.75 -6.79 17.29
CA ALA A 37 -8.65 -5.33 17.34
C ALA A 37 -7.30 -4.83 17.90
N GLU A 38 -6.75 -5.55 18.89
CA GLU A 38 -5.44 -5.22 19.51
C GLU A 38 -4.24 -5.43 18.56
N SER A 39 -4.42 -6.11 17.42
CA SER A 39 -3.34 -6.36 16.47
C SER A 39 -2.76 -5.06 15.89
N CYS A 40 -3.57 -4.01 15.72
CA CYS A 40 -3.07 -2.72 15.23
C CYS A 40 -2.10 -2.08 16.23
N GLU A 41 -2.49 -2.03 17.51
CA GLU A 41 -1.63 -1.46 18.57
C GLU A 41 -0.35 -2.28 18.75
N LEU A 42 -0.45 -3.60 18.75
CA LEU A 42 0.70 -4.48 18.91
C LEU A 42 1.65 -4.40 17.71
N ALA A 43 1.10 -4.35 16.49
CA ALA A 43 1.88 -4.15 15.27
C ALA A 43 2.54 -2.77 15.20
N ALA A 44 2.06 -1.76 15.92
CA ALA A 44 2.65 -0.42 15.93
C ALA A 44 3.93 -0.32 16.78
N LYS A 45 4.18 -1.26 17.72
CA LYS A 45 5.28 -1.16 18.70
C LYS A 45 6.67 -0.99 18.07
N TRP A 46 6.92 -1.59 16.91
CA TRP A 46 8.20 -1.42 16.22
C TRP A 46 8.38 -0.02 15.63
N LYS A 47 7.28 0.64 15.26
CA LYS A 47 7.27 2.03 14.83
C LYS A 47 7.44 2.97 16.01
N ASP A 48 6.72 2.72 17.11
CA ASP A 48 6.87 3.48 18.35
C ASP A 48 8.34 3.52 18.80
N ALA A 49 9.04 2.38 18.74
CA ALA A 49 10.47 2.28 19.06
C ALA A 49 11.35 3.16 18.16
N LEU A 50 11.10 3.15 16.85
CA LEU A 50 11.84 3.99 15.89
C LEU A 50 11.52 5.48 16.05
N GLU A 51 10.28 5.82 16.36
CA GLU A 51 9.85 7.19 16.59
C GLU A 51 10.44 7.76 17.88
N MET A 52 10.47 6.96 18.94
CA MET A 52 11.13 7.31 20.20
C MET A 52 12.63 7.53 20.01
N GLU A 53 13.30 6.62 19.30
CA GLU A 53 14.71 6.78 18.96
C GLU A 53 14.95 8.02 18.08
N GLY A 54 14.00 8.36 17.21
CA GLY A 54 14.00 9.57 16.39
C GLY A 54 14.01 10.89 17.15
N LEU A 55 13.71 10.87 18.46
CA LEU A 55 13.85 12.04 19.34
C LEU A 55 15.31 12.34 19.70
N PHE A 56 16.19 11.34 19.59
CA PHE A 56 17.60 11.43 19.98
C PHE A 56 18.55 11.33 18.79
N SER A 57 18.16 10.59 17.76
CA SER A 57 18.97 10.25 16.59
C SER A 57 18.29 10.67 15.30
N ASP A 58 19.06 11.15 14.33
CA ASP A 58 18.52 11.35 12.98
C ASP A 58 18.31 10.01 12.23
N ALA A 59 17.59 10.05 11.11
CA ALA A 59 17.26 8.85 10.35
C ALA A 59 18.51 8.08 9.84
N ASP A 60 19.62 8.77 9.58
CA ASP A 60 20.85 8.15 9.09
C ASP A 60 21.63 7.49 10.23
N GLU A 61 21.60 8.08 11.42
CA GLU A 61 22.09 7.48 12.64
C GLU A 61 21.31 6.23 13.02
N ILE A 62 19.98 6.27 12.99
CA ILE A 62 19.13 5.09 13.22
C ILE A 62 19.47 3.97 12.22
N CYS A 63 19.65 4.32 10.94
CA CYS A 63 20.06 3.35 9.93
C CYS A 63 21.42 2.69 10.27
N ARG A 64 22.40 3.48 10.72
CA ARG A 64 23.72 2.95 11.12
C ARG A 64 23.63 2.06 12.36
N LYS A 65 22.80 2.41 13.35
CA LYS A 65 22.56 1.59 14.54
C LYS A 65 21.96 0.23 14.15
N ILE A 66 20.94 0.22 13.30
CA ILE A 66 20.30 -1.02 12.79
C ILE A 66 21.29 -1.89 12.01
N GLN A 67 22.14 -1.30 11.16
CA GLN A 67 23.19 -2.06 10.46
C GLN A 67 24.25 -2.61 11.41
N SER A 68 24.65 -1.84 12.42
CA SER A 68 25.63 -2.25 13.43
C SER A 68 25.11 -3.39 14.31
N ALA A 69 23.79 -3.47 14.52
CA ALA A 69 23.12 -4.58 15.18
C ALA A 69 23.14 -5.90 14.35
N GLY A 70 23.61 -5.84 13.09
CA GLY A 70 23.77 -7.00 12.21
C GLY A 70 22.79 -7.06 11.04
N CYS A 71 21.93 -6.05 10.85
CA CYS A 71 21.00 -6.00 9.73
C CYS A 71 21.74 -5.82 8.40
N ARG A 72 21.46 -6.71 7.43
CA ARG A 72 22.08 -6.68 6.08
C ARG A 72 21.23 -5.97 5.03
N LYS A 73 20.09 -5.36 5.42
CA LYS A 73 19.22 -4.64 4.48
C LYS A 73 19.93 -3.37 3.98
N ASN A 74 19.61 -2.98 2.76
CA ASN A 74 20.07 -1.71 2.19
C ASN A 74 19.58 -0.54 3.06
N ILE A 75 20.43 0.48 3.23
CA ILE A 75 20.10 1.72 3.93
C ILE A 75 18.82 2.39 3.42
N PHE A 76 18.51 2.30 2.12
CA PHE A 76 17.25 2.78 1.56
C PHE A 76 16.04 2.03 2.15
N THR A 77 16.11 0.71 2.26
CA THR A 77 15.05 -0.12 2.86
C THR A 77 14.83 0.26 4.32
N ILE A 78 15.91 0.41 5.09
CA ILE A 78 15.85 0.79 6.50
C ILE A 78 15.29 2.21 6.64
N ARG A 79 15.73 3.15 5.80
CA ARG A 79 15.19 4.52 5.77
C ARG A 79 13.70 4.55 5.43
N GLN A 80 13.22 3.63 4.59
CA GLN A 80 11.79 3.48 4.33
C GLN A 80 11.02 2.95 5.56
N TRP A 81 11.63 2.16 6.43
CA TRP A 81 11.00 1.78 7.70
C TRP A 81 10.75 2.98 8.60
N ILE A 82 11.65 3.96 8.59
CA ILE A 82 11.53 5.18 9.39
C ILE A 82 10.51 6.12 8.74
N LYS A 83 10.69 6.44 7.45
CA LYS A 83 9.94 7.52 6.78
C LYS A 83 8.56 7.13 6.24
N ASN A 84 8.30 5.85 6.00
CA ASN A 84 7.03 5.41 5.42
C ASN A 84 6.05 5.04 6.54
N GLU A 85 5.02 5.85 6.72
CA GLU A 85 3.92 5.61 7.69
C GLU A 85 2.97 4.50 7.23
N ASP A 86 2.90 4.21 5.93
CA ASP A 86 2.04 3.15 5.39
C ASP A 86 2.64 1.74 5.55
N ARG A 87 3.88 1.65 6.04
CA ARG A 87 4.50 0.35 6.28
C ARG A 87 3.93 -0.24 7.57
N ILE A 88 3.14 -1.30 7.42
CA ILE A 88 2.53 -2.04 8.53
C ILE A 88 3.58 -2.76 9.37
N ILE A 89 4.50 -3.49 8.72
CA ILE A 89 5.52 -4.32 9.39
C ILE A 89 6.73 -4.53 8.47
N PRO A 90 7.96 -4.71 8.99
CA PRO A 90 9.07 -5.24 8.23
C PRO A 90 8.76 -6.62 7.64
N GLN A 91 9.48 -7.01 6.59
CA GLN A 91 9.19 -8.24 5.88
C GLN A 91 9.58 -9.47 6.70
N ASP A 92 10.73 -9.41 7.38
CA ASP A 92 11.28 -10.52 8.12
C ASP A 92 11.25 -10.23 9.63
N LYS A 93 10.97 -11.24 10.45
CA LYS A 93 10.97 -11.08 11.91
C LYS A 93 12.34 -10.66 12.46
N GLU A 94 13.43 -11.11 11.85
CA GLU A 94 14.79 -10.68 12.24
C GLU A 94 14.99 -9.16 12.06
N ASP A 95 14.28 -8.52 11.13
CA ASP A 95 14.34 -7.06 10.97
C ASP A 95 13.82 -6.37 12.25
N LEU A 96 12.76 -6.89 12.87
CA LEU A 96 12.24 -6.38 14.16
C LEU A 96 13.26 -6.54 15.29
N LYS A 97 13.99 -7.66 15.31
CA LYS A 97 15.05 -7.89 16.29
C LYS A 97 16.16 -6.86 16.17
N TYR A 98 16.59 -6.56 14.95
CA TYR A 98 17.61 -5.54 14.73
C TYR A 98 17.12 -4.13 15.10
N ILE A 99 15.84 -3.84 14.87
CA ILE A 99 15.21 -2.60 15.34
C ILE A 99 15.26 -2.54 16.86
N ALA A 100 14.79 -3.59 17.56
CA ALA A 100 14.79 -3.63 19.03
C ALA A 100 16.19 -3.46 19.64
N ILE A 101 17.22 -4.07 19.04
CA ILE A 101 18.61 -3.89 19.49
C ILE A 101 19.08 -2.46 19.25
N ALA A 102 18.77 -1.88 18.09
CA ALA A 102 19.22 -0.55 17.71
C ALA A 102 18.56 0.58 18.50
N THR A 103 17.32 0.39 18.94
CA THR A 103 16.54 1.33 19.76
C THR A 103 16.61 1.01 21.25
N GLU A 104 17.33 -0.05 21.63
CA GLU A 104 17.42 -0.57 23.01
C GLU A 104 16.04 -0.81 23.65
N ASP A 105 15.04 -1.15 22.84
CA ASP A 105 13.66 -1.31 23.28
C ASP A 105 13.41 -2.74 23.81
N ALA A 106 13.43 -2.87 25.13
CA ALA A 106 13.22 -4.14 25.81
C ALA A 106 11.81 -4.71 25.58
N VAL A 107 10.79 -3.87 25.44
CA VAL A 107 9.40 -4.31 25.24
C VAL A 107 9.26 -4.92 23.85
N LEU A 108 9.81 -4.28 22.82
CA LEU A 108 9.85 -4.81 21.46
C LEU A 108 10.67 -6.10 21.39
N ALA A 109 11.80 -6.16 22.10
CA ALA A 109 12.66 -7.35 22.14
C ALA A 109 11.95 -8.56 22.78
N GLU A 110 11.18 -8.36 23.84
CA GLU A 110 10.39 -9.41 24.49
C GLU A 110 9.20 -9.85 23.65
N LYS A 111 8.58 -8.93 22.90
CA LYS A 111 7.34 -9.17 22.14
C LYS A 111 7.55 -9.41 20.65
N LEU A 112 8.75 -9.76 20.19
CA LEU A 112 9.06 -9.89 18.76
C LEU A 112 8.07 -10.79 17.99
N ASP A 113 7.73 -11.94 18.57
CA ASP A 113 6.79 -12.89 17.95
C ASP A 113 5.37 -12.32 17.89
N GLU A 114 4.90 -11.73 18.98
CA GLU A 114 3.57 -11.13 19.08
C GLU A 114 3.41 -9.95 18.10
N VAL A 115 4.38 -9.04 18.07
CA VAL A 115 4.41 -7.87 17.16
C VAL A 115 4.44 -8.32 15.71
N TYR A 116 5.25 -9.33 15.38
CA TYR A 116 5.33 -9.85 14.02
C TYR A 116 4.01 -10.48 13.57
N GLU A 117 3.43 -11.37 14.38
CA GLU A 117 2.15 -12.02 14.03
C GLU A 117 1.00 -11.01 13.97
N ALA A 118 0.95 -10.04 14.88
CA ALA A 118 0.00 -8.93 14.80
C ALA A 118 0.16 -8.16 13.48
N GLY A 119 1.39 -7.81 13.09
CA GLY A 119 1.68 -7.16 11.82
C GLY A 119 1.24 -7.99 10.60
N LYS A 120 1.41 -9.33 10.64
CA LYS A 120 0.89 -10.23 9.61
C LYS A 120 -0.63 -10.23 9.55
N ASN A 121 -1.32 -10.19 10.69
CA ASN A 121 -2.78 -10.12 10.74
C ASN A 121 -3.30 -8.81 10.17
N VAL A 122 -2.69 -7.67 10.53
CA VAL A 122 -3.03 -6.35 9.97
C VAL A 122 -2.80 -6.34 8.45
N GLN A 123 -1.67 -6.87 7.97
CA GLN A 123 -1.39 -6.97 6.54
C GLN A 123 -2.45 -7.81 5.80
N ARG A 124 -2.87 -8.96 6.37
CA ARG A 124 -3.94 -9.79 5.80
C ARG A 124 -5.27 -9.05 5.77
N ALA A 125 -5.61 -8.31 6.83
CA ALA A 125 -6.82 -7.51 6.90
C ALA A 125 -6.83 -6.41 5.83
N HIS A 126 -5.72 -5.68 5.64
CA HIS A 126 -5.56 -4.69 4.57
C HIS A 126 -5.74 -5.28 3.17
N ILE A 127 -5.19 -6.48 2.93
CA ILE A 127 -5.36 -7.17 1.65
C ILE A 127 -6.84 -7.51 1.42
N ARG A 128 -7.51 -8.07 2.43
CA ARG A 128 -8.95 -8.40 2.38
C ARG A 128 -9.81 -7.15 2.20
N ALA A 129 -9.50 -6.06 2.90
CA ALA A 129 -10.15 -4.76 2.75
C ALA A 129 -10.02 -4.23 1.31
N GLY A 130 -8.82 -4.29 0.74
CA GLY A 130 -8.59 -3.90 -0.65
C GLY A 130 -9.37 -4.75 -1.66
N GLN A 131 -9.48 -6.06 -1.43
CA GLN A 131 -10.29 -6.97 -2.25
C GLN A 131 -11.78 -6.66 -2.13
N ALA A 132 -12.31 -6.55 -0.92
CA ALA A 132 -13.71 -6.23 -0.66
C ALA A 132 -14.11 -4.88 -1.29
N LEU A 133 -13.25 -3.87 -1.16
CA LEU A 133 -13.47 -2.56 -1.76
C LEU A 133 -13.47 -2.61 -3.29
N SER A 134 -12.60 -3.45 -3.88
CA SER A 134 -12.54 -3.63 -5.34
C SER A 134 -13.82 -4.29 -5.88
N GLU A 135 -14.33 -5.32 -5.19
CA GLU A 135 -15.60 -5.96 -5.57
C GLU A 135 -16.79 -4.99 -5.44
N ARG A 136 -16.86 -4.23 -4.33
CA ARG A 136 -17.91 -3.21 -4.13
C ARG A 136 -17.89 -2.15 -5.24
N LEU A 137 -16.70 -1.66 -5.60
CA LEU A 137 -16.52 -0.70 -6.70
C LEU A 137 -17.05 -1.26 -8.02
N LYS A 138 -16.65 -2.50 -8.36
CA LYS A 138 -17.04 -3.15 -9.60
C LYS A 138 -18.56 -3.24 -9.71
N GLN A 139 -19.24 -3.65 -8.64
CA GLN A 139 -20.69 -3.73 -8.60
C GLN A 139 -21.36 -2.35 -8.75
N GLN A 140 -20.95 -1.37 -7.95
CA GLN A 140 -21.57 -0.04 -7.95
C GLN A 140 -21.33 0.73 -9.26
N VAL A 141 -20.17 0.54 -9.89
CA VAL A 141 -19.88 1.08 -11.22
C VAL A 141 -20.78 0.45 -12.27
N ALA A 142 -20.91 -0.89 -12.30
CA ALA A 142 -21.77 -1.57 -13.27
C ALA A 142 -23.24 -1.15 -13.14
N GLU A 143 -23.75 -1.02 -11.91
CA GLU A 143 -25.11 -0.54 -11.62
C GLU A 143 -25.31 0.89 -12.13
N LYS A 144 -24.37 1.81 -11.85
CA LYS A 144 -24.49 3.21 -12.30
C LYS A 144 -24.39 3.38 -13.80
N LEU A 145 -23.50 2.66 -14.47
CA LEU A 145 -23.38 2.71 -15.93
C LEU A 145 -24.67 2.20 -16.60
N THR A 146 -25.22 1.10 -16.10
CA THR A 146 -26.49 0.53 -16.59
C THR A 146 -27.65 1.50 -16.37
N ALA A 147 -27.76 2.09 -15.18
CA ALA A 147 -28.83 3.03 -14.84
C ALA A 147 -28.76 4.35 -15.64
N SER A 148 -27.56 4.76 -16.03
CA SER A 148 -27.33 5.99 -16.82
C SER A 148 -27.60 5.81 -18.32
N GLY A 149 -27.92 4.58 -18.76
CA GLY A 149 -28.11 4.27 -20.19
C GLY A 149 -26.85 4.48 -21.03
N ILE A 150 -25.67 4.51 -20.39
CA ILE A 150 -24.40 4.72 -21.08
C ILE A 150 -24.06 3.45 -21.84
N ASP A 151 -23.89 3.57 -23.15
CA ASP A 151 -23.41 2.48 -23.99
C ASP A 151 -21.90 2.27 -23.76
N PRO A 152 -21.47 1.12 -23.19
CA PRO A 152 -20.06 0.84 -22.92
C PRO A 152 -19.18 0.87 -24.18
N TYR A 153 -19.78 0.63 -25.36
CA TYR A 153 -19.06 0.63 -26.63
C TYR A 153 -18.75 2.04 -27.14
N ASN A 154 -19.47 3.08 -26.67
CA ASN A 154 -19.38 4.46 -27.15
C ASN A 154 -18.85 5.47 -26.12
N ILE A 155 -18.09 5.01 -25.12
CA ILE A 155 -17.42 5.89 -24.14
C ILE A 155 -16.11 6.41 -24.72
N TRP A 156 -16.05 7.72 -24.98
CA TRP A 156 -14.86 8.42 -25.48
C TRP A 156 -14.20 9.31 -24.42
N ASP A 157 -15.00 9.86 -23.51
CA ASP A 157 -14.53 10.70 -22.41
C ASP A 157 -14.52 9.94 -21.07
N PRO A 158 -13.60 10.27 -20.15
CA PRO A 158 -13.63 9.76 -18.79
C PRO A 158 -14.97 10.02 -18.10
N ILE A 159 -15.57 8.97 -17.54
CA ILE A 159 -16.80 9.11 -16.76
C ILE A 159 -16.40 9.34 -15.31
N THR A 160 -16.87 10.44 -14.72
CA THR A 160 -16.67 10.71 -13.29
C THR A 160 -17.95 10.42 -12.54
N LEU A 161 -17.86 9.59 -11.50
CA LEU A 161 -18.96 9.20 -10.64
C LEU A 161 -18.59 9.43 -9.18
N TYR A 162 -19.55 9.92 -8.39
CA TYR A 162 -19.45 9.85 -6.95
C TYR A 162 -20.04 8.53 -6.46
N ILE A 163 -19.31 7.79 -5.63
CA ILE A 163 -19.78 6.56 -5.01
C ILE A 163 -19.82 6.76 -3.50
N GLU A 164 -21.00 6.56 -2.89
CA GLU A 164 -21.18 6.74 -1.45
C GLU A 164 -20.29 5.77 -0.66
N GLY A 165 -19.56 6.31 0.31
CA GLY A 165 -18.58 5.59 1.11
C GLY A 165 -17.28 5.25 0.37
N ILE A 166 -17.06 5.78 -0.84
CA ILE A 166 -15.81 5.62 -1.60
C ILE A 166 -15.26 6.95 -2.12
N GLY A 167 -16.15 7.89 -2.50
CA GLY A 167 -15.79 9.20 -3.02
C GLY A 167 -15.83 9.27 -4.54
N ASN A 168 -15.03 10.17 -5.12
CA ASN A 168 -14.98 10.36 -6.56
C ASN A 168 -14.17 9.25 -7.24
N VAL A 169 -14.77 8.71 -8.30
CA VAL A 169 -14.22 7.64 -9.10
C VAL A 169 -14.25 8.04 -10.56
N LYS A 170 -13.12 7.93 -11.23
CA LYS A 170 -12.98 8.11 -12.67
C LYS A 170 -12.92 6.76 -13.35
N ILE A 171 -13.74 6.58 -14.38
CA ILE A 171 -13.75 5.40 -15.23
C ILE A 171 -13.14 5.80 -16.56
N LEU A 172 -12.09 5.08 -16.94
CA LEU A 172 -11.37 5.24 -18.19
C LEU A 172 -11.62 3.99 -19.04
N LYS A 173 -11.78 4.16 -20.35
CA LYS A 173 -11.83 3.05 -21.31
C LYS A 173 -10.48 2.95 -22.01
N VAL A 174 -9.92 1.74 -22.07
CA VAL A 174 -8.77 1.47 -22.93
C VAL A 174 -9.26 1.49 -24.38
N ILE A 175 -8.90 2.52 -25.12
CA ILE A 175 -9.30 2.70 -26.52
C ILE A 175 -8.27 2.14 -27.51
N ASP A 176 -7.01 2.04 -27.09
CA ASP A 176 -5.91 1.51 -27.89
C ASP A 176 -4.79 0.97 -26.99
N LYS A 177 -3.99 0.04 -27.52
CA LYS A 177 -2.80 -0.50 -26.88
C LYS A 177 -1.63 -0.39 -27.88
N GLY A 178 -0.73 0.54 -27.61
CA GLY A 178 0.46 0.75 -28.43
C GLY A 178 1.41 -0.45 -28.41
N SER A 179 2.34 -0.48 -29.35
CA SER A 179 3.40 -1.49 -29.42
C SER A 179 4.38 -1.32 -28.25
N ILE A 180 4.87 -2.42 -27.69
CA ILE A 180 5.97 -2.35 -26.71
C ILE A 180 7.21 -1.84 -27.43
N ILE A 181 7.74 -0.71 -26.98
CA ILE A 181 9.00 -0.15 -27.49
C ILE A 181 10.12 -0.61 -26.55
N CYS A 182 11.04 -1.44 -27.06
CA CYS A 182 12.25 -1.77 -26.33
C CYS A 182 13.20 -0.56 -26.38
N VAL A 183 13.34 0.12 -25.25
CA VAL A 183 14.21 1.29 -25.11
C VAL A 183 15.48 0.85 -24.39
N ASP A 184 16.64 1.11 -25.00
CA ASP A 184 17.93 0.98 -24.30
C ASP A 184 17.93 1.91 -23.08
N ALA A 185 18.35 1.40 -21.91
CA ALA A 185 18.35 2.14 -20.66
C ALA A 185 19.08 3.51 -20.75
N LEU A 186 20.01 3.66 -21.70
CA LEU A 186 20.73 4.91 -21.97
C LEU A 186 19.88 5.99 -22.68
N ASN A 187 18.74 5.63 -23.28
CA ASN A 187 17.91 6.51 -24.11
C ASN A 187 16.55 6.88 -23.50
N VAL A 188 16.26 6.44 -22.26
CA VAL A 188 14.98 6.67 -21.59
C VAL A 188 14.64 8.16 -21.48
N ASN A 189 15.64 9.03 -21.26
CA ASN A 189 15.43 10.47 -21.11
C ASN A 189 15.00 11.19 -22.40
N ARG A 190 15.19 10.58 -23.58
CA ARG A 190 14.80 11.21 -24.86
C ARG A 190 13.33 11.04 -25.23
N ILE A 191 12.63 10.07 -24.62
CA ILE A 191 11.24 9.77 -24.98
C ILE A 191 10.27 10.81 -24.41
N ILE A 192 10.63 11.43 -23.28
CA ILE A 192 9.79 12.43 -22.60
C ILE A 192 9.76 13.77 -23.37
N GLU A 193 10.75 14.04 -24.23
CA GLU A 193 10.86 15.30 -24.97
C GLU A 193 10.12 15.31 -26.32
N GLU A 194 9.69 14.16 -26.84
CA GLU A 194 9.04 14.04 -28.16
C GLU A 194 7.55 13.60 -28.07
N SER A 195 6.93 13.64 -26.89
CA SER A 195 5.51 13.33 -26.67
C SER A 195 4.63 14.57 -26.62
#